data_AF-A0A7C7VKI1-F1
#
_entry.id   AF-A0A7C7VKI1-F1
#
_cell.length_a   1.000
_cell.length_b   1.000
_cell.length_c   1.000
_cell.angle_alpha   90.00
_cell.angle_beta   90.00
_cell.angle_gamma   90.00
#
_symmetry.space_group_name_H-M   'P 1'
#
loop_
_entity.id
_entity.type
_entity.pdbx_description
1 polymer ?
#
loop_
_entity_poly.entity_id
_entity_poly.type
_entity_poly.pdbx_seq_one_letter_code
_entity_poly.pdbx_strand_id
1 'polypeptide(L)' 'MGKDHTLYSLVDGVVEFRKRRDNRSFVSVVALEEEVAAAK' A
#
# COMPACT_ATOMS: atom_id res chain seq x y z
N MET A 1 -2.25 -11.01 -0.31
CA MET A 1 -1.42 -11.80 -1.24
C MET A 1 -2.33 -12.74 -2.00
N GLY A 2 -2.17 -12.81 -3.32
CA GLY A 2 -2.92 -13.72 -4.17
C GLY A 2 -2.57 -15.18 -3.88
N LYS A 3 -3.32 -16.10 -4.49
CA LYS A 3 -3.04 -17.55 -4.45
C LYS A 3 -1.63 -17.88 -4.96
N ASP A 4 -1.11 -17.03 -5.83
CA ASP A 4 0.20 -17.05 -6.46
C ASP A 4 1.26 -16.21 -5.72
N HIS A 5 0.97 -15.75 -4.50
CA HIS A 5 1.83 -14.84 -3.73
C HIS A 5 2.00 -13.45 -4.35
N THR A 6 1.19 -13.08 -5.33
CA THR A 6 1.19 -11.73 -5.89
C THR A 6 0.73 -10.73 -4.84
N LEU A 7 1.51 -9.66 -4.65
CA LEU A 7 1.12 -8.53 -3.82
C LEU A 7 0.18 -7.64 -4.61
N TYR A 8 -0.95 -7.28 -4.00
CA TYR A 8 -1.92 -6.33 -4.54
C TYR A 8 -2.35 -5.39 -3.42
N SER A 9 -2.67 -4.14 -3.77
CA SER A 9 -3.24 -3.17 -2.85
C SER A 9 -4.74 -3.39 -2.69
N LEU A 10 -5.26 -3.10 -1.51
CA LEU A 10 -6.69 -3.10 -1.23
C LEU A 10 -7.32 -1.71 -1.40
N VAL A 11 -6.48 -0.68 -1.48
CA VAL A 11 -6.86 0.73 -1.55
C VAL A 11 -5.94 1.46 -2.50
N ASP A 12 -6.44 2.56 -3.07
CA ASP A 12 -5.62 3.50 -3.83
C ASP A 12 -4.73 4.31 -2.88
N GLY A 13 -3.50 4.54 -3.31
CA GLY A 13 -2.51 5.14 -2.42
C GLY A 13 -1.11 5.16 -2.99
N VAL A 14 -0.18 5.62 -2.16
CA VAL A 14 1.24 5.69 -2.49
C VAL A 14 1.97 4.46 -1.94
N VAL A 15 2.83 3.85 -2.75
CA VAL A 15 3.60 2.66 -2.37
C VAL A 15 4.88 3.06 -1.62
N GLU A 16 5.04 2.60 -0.38
CA GLU A 16 6.27 2.71 0.41
C GLU A 16 7.02 1.36 0.41
N PHE A 17 8.31 1.43 0.10
CA PHE A 17 9.24 0.30 0.22
C PHE A 17 10.09 0.45 1.47
N ARG A 18 10.00 -0.51 2.39
CA ARG A 18 10.78 -0.50 3.63
C ARG A 18 11.66 -1.74 3.73
N LYS A 19 12.95 -1.52 3.94
CA LYS A 19 13.89 -2.59 4.30
C LYS A 19 13.85 -2.82 5.81
N ARG A 20 13.80 -4.07 6.23
CA ARG A 20 13.89 -4.48 7.64
C ARG A 20 15.08 -5.40 7.85
N ARG A 21 15.35 -5.73 9.11
CA ARG A 21 16.37 -6.70 9.51
C ARG A 21 16.11 -8.05 8.82
N ASP A 22 17.17 -8.82 8.63
CA ASP A 22 17.17 -10.16 8.02
C ASP A 22 16.94 -10.17 6.50
N ASN A 23 17.44 -9.15 5.79
CA ASN A 23 17.36 -9.05 4.32
C ASN A 23 15.93 -9.09 3.76
N ARG A 24 14.93 -8.73 4.57
CA ARG A 24 13.53 -8.71 4.15
C ARG A 24 13.12 -7.30 3.71
N SER A 25 12.51 -7.23 2.54
CA SER A 25 11.88 -6.04 1.99
C SER A 25 10.37 -6.14 2.19
N PHE A 26 9.78 -5.11 2.77
CA PHE A 26 8.34 -5.00 2.98
C PHE A 26 7.79 -3.91 2.09
N VAL A 27 6.63 -4.16 1.50
CA VAL A 27 5.88 -3.21 0.67
C VAL A 27 4.62 -2.83 1.44
N SER A 28 4.34 -1.54 1.55
CA SER A 28 3.14 -1.00 2.21
C SER A 28 2.52 0.06 1.32
N VAL A 29 1.20 0.21 1.38
CA VAL A 29 0.49 1.25 0.65
C VAL A 29 -0.09 2.21 1.67
N VAL A 30 0.29 3.47 1.58
CA VAL A 30 -0.28 4.56 2.37
C VAL A 30 -1.49 5.07 1.60
N ALA A 31 -2.67 4.95 2.21
CA ALA A 31 -3.89 5.50 1.63
C ALA A 31 -3.68 7.01 1.42
N LEU A 32 -3.97 7.47 0.21
CA LEU A 32 -4.14 8.90 0.01
C LEU A 32 -5.39 9.26 0.81
N GLU A 33 -5.26 10.17 1.77
CA GLU A 33 -6.45 10.79 2.36
C GLU A 33 -7.26 11.34 1.19
N GLU A 34 -8.36 10.68 0.88
CA GLU A 34 -9.36 11.26 0.02
C GLU A 34 -9.80 12.53 0.73
N GLU A 35 -9.34 13.69 0.24
CA GLU A 35 -10.11 14.91 0.35
C GLU A 35 -11.45 14.60 -0.32
N VAL A 36 -12.36 14.04 0.47
CA VAL A 36 -13.77 14.03 0.14
C VAL A 36 -14.19 15.48 0.26
N ALA A 37 -14.07 16.19 -0.86
CA ALA A 37 -14.85 17.36 -1.16
C ALA A 37 -16.32 16.98 -0.97
N ALA A 38 -16.85 17.23 0.24
CA ALA A 38 -18.25 17.44 0.48
C ALA A 38 -18.64 18.75 -0.24
N ALA A 39 -18.80 18.64 -1.56
CA ALA A 39 -19.34 19.68 -2.41
C ALA A 39 -20.31 19.04 -3.40
N LYS A 40 -21.43 18.52 -2.89
CA LYS A 40 -22.76 18.82 -3.42
C LYS A 40 -23.87 18.40 -2.46
#